data_AF-A0A1I1KLT4-F1
#
_entry.id   AF-A0A1I1KLT4-F1
#
_cell.length_a   1.000
_cell.length_b   1.000
_cell.length_c   1.000
_cell.angle_alpha   90.00
_cell.angle_beta   90.00
_cell.angle_gamma   90.00
#
_symmetry.space_group_name_H-M   'P 1'
#
loop_
_entity.id
_entity.type
_entity.pdbx_description
1 polymer ?
#
loop_
_entity_poly.entity_id
_entity_poly.type
_entity_poly.pdbx_seq_one_letter_code
_entity_poly.pdbx_strand_id
1 'polypeptide(L)'
;FEPIGEVNDVAVNSTSLNTYKFTDANPYRGTSYYRLKQLDLSGTSRTYSAVPVTLDGVYGVYPNPIASNNFTVSLDEPANAVLQFYSATGRSIEVEKSTVGTSSVGLKPTEKLSSGVYLLRVEERGQVRLHRLVVQ
;
A
#
# COMPACT_ATOMS: atom_id res chain seq x y z
N PHE A 1 -4.09 0.01 -13.25
CA PHE A 1 -3.17 0.88 -14.01
C PHE A 1 -3.93 2.13 -14.39
N GLU A 2 -3.43 3.29 -14.01
CA GLU A 2 -3.98 4.60 -14.36
C GLU A 2 -2.94 5.39 -15.16
N PRO A 3 -3.37 6.31 -16.04
CA PRO A 3 -2.45 7.20 -16.72
C PRO A 3 -1.93 8.26 -15.73
N ILE A 4 -0.63 8.27 -15.49
CA ILE A 4 0.03 9.26 -14.61
C ILE A 4 0.77 10.36 -15.39
N GLY A 5 0.94 10.18 -16.69
CA GLY A 5 1.60 11.15 -17.56
C GLY A 5 1.76 10.64 -18.99
N GLU A 6 2.06 11.56 -19.89
CA GLU A 6 2.34 11.33 -21.30
C GLU A 6 3.55 12.15 -21.72
N VAL A 7 4.43 11.57 -22.53
CA VAL A 7 5.58 12.26 -23.11
C VAL A 7 5.37 12.29 -24.62
N ASN A 8 5.05 13.48 -25.14
CA ASN A 8 4.88 13.67 -26.57
C ASN A 8 6.23 13.58 -27.28
N ASP A 9 6.27 12.86 -28.39
CA ASP A 9 7.41 12.91 -29.28
C ASP A 9 7.41 14.24 -30.05
N VAL A 10 8.58 14.90 -30.09
CA VAL A 10 8.76 16.15 -30.85
C VAL A 10 9.19 15.84 -32.28
N ALA A 11 9.69 14.63 -32.56
CA ALA A 11 10.18 14.22 -33.87
C ALA A 11 9.24 13.18 -34.52
N VAL A 12 8.35 13.65 -35.39
CA VAL A 12 7.26 12.88 -36.04
C VAL A 12 7.76 11.65 -36.82
N ASN A 13 9.06 11.53 -37.14
CA ASN A 13 9.66 10.38 -37.84
C ASN A 13 11.15 10.20 -37.49
N SER A 14 11.49 10.02 -36.21
CA SER A 14 12.89 9.78 -35.82
C SER A 14 13.34 8.37 -36.23
N THR A 15 14.37 8.28 -37.09
CA THR A 15 15.09 7.04 -37.39
C THR A 15 16.19 6.74 -36.36
N SER A 16 16.36 7.62 -35.37
CA SER A 16 17.35 7.51 -34.29
C SER A 16 16.71 7.09 -32.97
N LEU A 17 17.49 6.44 -32.11
CA LEU A 17 17.05 6.06 -30.77
C LEU A 17 16.71 7.31 -29.93
N ASN A 18 15.43 7.51 -29.64
CA ASN A 18 14.98 8.56 -28.73
C ASN A 18 14.94 8.04 -27.29
N THR A 19 15.42 8.86 -26.35
CA THR A 19 15.32 8.58 -24.91
C THR A 19 14.30 9.52 -24.28
N TYR A 20 13.33 8.96 -23.57
CA TYR A 20 12.31 9.72 -22.86
C TYR A 20 12.46 9.54 -21.36
N LYS A 21 12.11 10.58 -20.59
CA LYS A 21 12.07 10.54 -19.14
C LYS A 21 10.77 11.14 -18.65
N PHE A 22 10.17 10.48 -17.67
CA PHE A 22 9.03 10.96 -16.93
C PHE A 22 9.27 10.74 -15.44
N THR A 23 8.84 11.67 -14.60
CA THR A 23 8.93 11.57 -13.15
C THR A 23 7.52 11.55 -12.58
N ASP A 24 7.18 10.48 -11.87
CA ASP A 24 5.97 10.43 -11.05
C ASP A 24 6.17 11.31 -9.80
N ALA A 25 5.39 12.39 -9.69
CA ALA A 25 5.48 13.34 -8.58
C ALA A 25 4.70 12.88 -7.35
N ASN A 26 3.78 11.91 -7.48
CA ASN A 26 2.94 11.41 -6.40
C ASN A 26 2.92 9.88 -6.36
N PRO A 27 4.10 9.22 -6.26
CA PRO A 27 4.15 7.77 -6.27
C PRO A 27 3.50 7.18 -5.02
N TYR A 28 2.79 6.06 -5.18
CA TYR A 28 2.28 5.30 -4.04
C TYR A 28 3.45 4.69 -3.23
N ARG A 29 3.28 4.64 -1.91
CA ARG A 29 4.21 3.91 -1.01
C ARG A 29 4.16 2.41 -1.32
N GLY A 30 5.18 1.66 -0.91
CA GLY A 30 5.31 0.23 -1.20
C GLY A 30 5.70 -0.04 -2.65
N THR A 31 5.39 -1.23 -3.16
CA THR A 31 5.68 -1.63 -4.55
C THR A 31 4.61 -1.13 -5.51
N SER A 32 4.99 -0.21 -6.40
CA SER A 32 4.18 0.27 -7.52
C SER A 32 4.67 -0.37 -8.83
N TYR A 33 3.76 -0.62 -9.77
CA TYR A 33 4.08 -1.22 -11.06
C TYR A 33 3.88 -0.20 -12.18
N TYR A 34 4.98 0.18 -12.83
CA TYR A 34 4.98 1.16 -13.92
C TYR A 34 5.10 0.46 -15.26
N ARG A 35 4.29 0.83 -16.24
CA ARG A 35 4.38 0.30 -17.60
C ARG A 35 4.22 1.41 -18.62
N LEU A 36 4.82 1.22 -19.79
CA LEU A 36 4.68 2.14 -20.91
C LEU A 36 3.55 1.67 -21.83
N LYS A 37 2.74 2.63 -22.29
CA LYS A 37 1.82 2.45 -23.41
C LYS A 37 2.22 3.47 -24.48
N GLN A 38 2.66 2.98 -25.62
CA GLN A 38 2.99 3.77 -26.80
C GLN A 38 1.77 3.86 -27.71
N LEU A 39 1.52 5.03 -28.27
CA LEU A 39 0.51 5.26 -29.30
C LEU A 39 1.24 5.73 -30.57
N ASP A 40 1.08 5.00 -31.65
CA ASP A 40 1.63 5.39 -32.95
C ASP A 40 0.71 6.40 -33.64
N LEU A 41 1.23 7.14 -34.63
CA LEU A 41 0.47 8.13 -35.41
C LEU A 41 -0.75 7.51 -36.13
N SER A 42 -0.73 6.20 -36.36
CA SER A 42 -1.85 5.44 -36.94
C SER A 42 -3.00 5.18 -35.94
N GLY A 43 -2.83 5.57 -34.68
CA GLY A 43 -3.74 5.23 -33.58
C GLY A 43 -3.53 3.83 -32.99
N THR A 44 -2.56 3.07 -33.50
CA THR A 44 -2.21 1.75 -32.96
C THR A 44 -1.49 1.91 -31.63
N SER A 45 -1.93 1.18 -30.59
CA SER A 45 -1.28 1.24 -29.28
C SER A 45 -0.55 -0.05 -28.93
N ARG A 46 0.66 0.08 -28.39
CA ARG A 46 1.45 -1.03 -27.85
C ARG A 46 1.68 -0.83 -26.36
N THR A 47 1.39 -1.85 -25.56
CA THR A 47 1.66 -1.84 -24.11
C THR A 47 2.86 -2.73 -23.82
N TYR A 48 3.80 -2.22 -23.03
CA TYR A 48 4.99 -2.96 -22.59
C TYR A 48 4.77 -3.58 -21.20
N SER A 49 5.62 -4.54 -20.85
CA SER A 49 5.60 -5.17 -19.53
C SER A 49 5.80 -4.15 -18.41
N ALA A 50 5.16 -4.39 -17.26
CA ALA A 50 5.33 -3.54 -16.10
C ALA A 50 6.65 -3.83 -15.39
N VAL A 51 7.25 -2.79 -14.81
CA VAL A 51 8.46 -2.84 -13.98
C VAL A 51 8.07 -2.42 -12.56
N PRO A 52 8.44 -3.19 -11.52
CA PRO A 52 8.17 -2.83 -10.13
C PRO A 52 9.16 -1.78 -9.62
N VAL A 53 8.67 -0.83 -8.83
CA VAL A 53 9.47 0.13 -8.06
C VAL A 53 8.94 0.14 -6.63
N THR A 54 9.81 -0.08 -5.65
CA THR A 54 9.43 -0.09 -4.23
C THR A 54 9.88 1.20 -3.57
N LEU A 55 8.95 1.90 -2.94
CA LEU A 55 9.22 2.99 -2.00
C LEU A 55 9.01 2.49 -0.58
N ASP A 56 10.09 2.34 0.17
CA ASP A 56 10.02 1.80 1.53
C ASP A 56 9.19 2.71 2.45
N GLY A 57 8.14 2.13 3.04
CA GLY A 57 7.35 2.72 4.10
C GLY A 57 7.86 2.33 5.48
N VAL A 58 7.54 3.14 6.50
CA VAL A 58 7.64 2.69 7.90
C VAL A 58 6.39 1.83 8.15
N TYR A 59 6.54 0.52 8.14
CA TYR A 59 5.48 -0.39 8.59
C TYR A 59 5.60 -0.61 10.08
N GLY A 60 4.47 -0.57 10.76
CA GLY A 60 4.46 -0.77 12.19
C GLY A 60 3.07 -0.63 12.76
N VAL A 61 2.95 -1.12 14.00
CA VAL A 61 1.76 -0.92 14.81
C VAL A 61 2.18 -0.13 16.03
N TYR A 62 1.48 0.97 16.31
CA TYR A 62 1.77 1.83 17.44
C TYR A 62 0.49 2.33 18.13
N PRO A 63 0.53 2.57 19.46
CA PRO A 63 1.63 2.21 20.35
C PRO A 63 1.70 0.67 20.54
N ASN A 64 2.88 0.18 20.91
CA ASN A 64 3.07 -1.19 21.35
C ASN A 64 4.13 -1.18 22.48
N PRO A 65 3.74 -1.33 23.76
CA PRO A 65 2.45 -1.82 24.25
C PRO A 65 1.25 -0.87 24.06
N ILE A 66 0.06 -1.45 23.95
CA ILE A 66 -1.24 -0.79 23.87
C ILE A 66 -1.77 -0.59 25.29
N ALA A 67 -1.88 0.68 25.72
CA ALA A 67 -2.45 1.06 27.02
C ALA A 67 -3.91 1.53 26.94
N SER A 68 -4.44 1.74 25.73
CA SER A 68 -5.82 2.20 25.48
C SER A 68 -6.49 1.25 24.49
N ASN A 69 -7.82 1.19 24.43
CA ASN A 69 -8.52 0.26 23.51
C ASN A 69 -8.48 0.73 22.04
N ASN A 70 -7.35 1.27 21.58
CA ASN A 70 -7.09 1.72 20.22
C ASN A 70 -5.60 1.62 19.89
N PHE A 71 -5.28 1.44 18.62
CA PHE A 71 -3.94 1.45 18.08
C PHE A 71 -3.98 1.82 16.59
N THR A 72 -2.84 2.14 16.01
CA THR A 72 -2.70 2.52 14.60
C THR A 72 -1.75 1.58 13.90
N VAL A 73 -2.07 1.20 12.67
CA VAL A 73 -1.19 0.45 11.78
C VAL A 73 -0.83 1.30 10.56
N SER A 74 0.46 1.34 10.23
CA SER A 74 0.96 1.98 9.01
C SER A 74 1.02 0.96 7.87
N LEU A 75 0.47 1.36 6.71
CA LEU A 75 0.17 0.51 5.55
C LEU A 75 0.53 1.24 4.26
N ASP A 76 0.81 0.49 3.20
CA ASP A 76 1.02 1.08 1.87
C ASP A 76 -0.29 1.47 1.20
N GLU A 77 -1.32 0.64 1.39
CA GLU A 77 -2.59 0.77 0.71
C GLU A 77 -3.76 0.54 1.67
N PRO A 78 -3.97 1.47 2.63
CA PRO A 78 -5.02 1.38 3.65
C PRO A 78 -6.40 0.96 3.13
N ALA A 79 -6.78 1.47 1.96
CA ALA A 79 -8.10 1.25 1.36
C ALA A 79 -8.34 -0.20 0.94
N ASN A 80 -7.29 -0.92 0.54
CA ASN A 80 -7.36 -2.30 0.04
C ASN A 80 -6.77 -3.33 1.01
N ALA A 81 -6.32 -2.88 2.19
CA ALA A 81 -5.75 -3.76 3.20
C ALA A 81 -6.83 -4.57 3.94
N VAL A 82 -6.65 -5.89 3.98
CA VAL A 82 -7.41 -6.79 4.83
C VAL A 82 -6.71 -6.91 6.17
N LEU A 83 -7.42 -6.52 7.24
CA LEU A 83 -6.90 -6.48 8.60
C LEU A 83 -7.71 -7.46 9.45
N GLN A 84 -7.01 -8.39 10.11
CA GLN A 84 -7.62 -9.38 10.98
C GLN A 84 -6.89 -9.37 12.32
N PHE A 85 -7.63 -9.22 13.41
CA PHE A 85 -7.07 -9.10 14.75
C PHE A 85 -7.47 -10.30 15.59
N TYR A 86 -6.49 -10.89 16.29
CA TYR A 86 -6.65 -12.15 17.01
C TYR A 86 -6.07 -12.08 18.42
N SER A 87 -6.71 -12.78 19.36
CA SER A 87 -6.11 -13.11 20.66
C SER A 87 -4.96 -14.12 20.51
N ALA A 88 -4.16 -14.31 21.56
CA ALA A 88 -3.15 -15.38 21.63
C ALA A 88 -3.71 -16.80 21.42
N THR A 89 -5.01 -17.00 21.65
CA THR A 89 -5.69 -18.30 21.43
C THR A 89 -6.22 -18.45 20.00
N GLY A 90 -6.04 -17.46 19.12
CA GLY A 90 -6.53 -17.46 17.75
C GLY A 90 -7.98 -17.02 17.60
N ARG A 91 -8.63 -16.53 18.67
CA ARG A 91 -9.99 -15.99 18.59
C ARG A 91 -9.98 -14.66 17.83
N SER A 92 -10.79 -14.55 16.78
CA SER A 92 -10.98 -13.31 16.04
C SER A 92 -11.65 -12.24 16.91
N ILE A 93 -11.16 -11.02 16.81
CA ILE A 93 -11.65 -9.84 17.50
C ILE A 93 -12.02 -8.81 16.44
N GLU A 94 -13.26 -8.35 16.47
CA GLU A 94 -13.73 -7.33 15.55
C GLU A 94 -13.15 -5.96 15.91
N VAL A 95 -12.80 -5.18 14.88
CA VAL A 95 -12.16 -3.87 15.03
C VAL A 95 -12.89 -2.86 14.15
N GLU A 96 -13.25 -1.73 14.75
CA GLU A 96 -13.68 -0.54 14.02
C GLU A 96 -12.46 0.11 13.37
N LYS A 97 -12.57 0.44 12.09
CA LYS A 97 -11.51 1.10 11.33
C LYS A 97 -11.79 2.60 11.21
N SER A 98 -10.76 3.41 11.37
CA SER A 98 -10.81 4.84 11.07
C SER A 98 -9.62 5.25 10.20
N THR A 99 -9.85 6.20 9.29
CA THR A 99 -8.78 6.73 8.44
C THR A 99 -7.88 7.64 9.26
N VAL A 100 -6.57 7.37 9.27
CA VAL A 100 -5.56 8.20 9.95
C VAL A 100 -4.52 8.63 8.91
N GLY A 101 -4.68 9.83 8.37
CA GLY A 101 -3.83 10.32 7.29
C GLY A 101 -3.95 9.47 6.01
N THR A 102 -2.89 9.45 5.20
CA THR A 102 -2.89 8.80 3.87
C THR A 102 -2.31 7.39 3.87
N SER A 103 -1.58 6.99 4.92
CA SER A 103 -0.83 5.72 4.98
C SER A 103 -0.99 5.00 6.32
N SER A 104 -2.08 5.26 7.05
CA SER A 104 -2.34 4.60 8.32
C SER A 104 -3.83 4.41 8.59
N VAL A 105 -4.15 3.38 9.37
CA VAL A 105 -5.51 3.04 9.80
C VAL A 105 -5.52 2.95 11.31
N GLY A 106 -6.42 3.70 11.93
CA GLY A 106 -6.77 3.54 13.33
C GLY A 106 -7.66 2.31 13.50
N LEU A 107 -7.34 1.50 14.50
CA LEU A 107 -8.06 0.28 14.85
C LEU A 107 -8.52 0.38 16.29
N LYS A 108 -9.81 0.16 16.50
CA LYS A 108 -10.45 0.15 17.82
C LYS A 108 -11.23 -1.17 17.98
N PRO A 109 -10.76 -2.10 18.82
CA PRO A 109 -11.50 -3.31 19.14
C PRO A 109 -12.92 -3.00 19.66
N THR A 110 -13.91 -3.78 19.24
CA THR A 110 -15.30 -3.64 19.68
C THR A 110 -15.53 -4.09 21.13
N GLU A 111 -14.62 -4.92 21.65
CA GLU A 111 -14.58 -5.36 23.04
C GLU A 111 -13.37 -4.78 23.78
N LYS A 112 -13.43 -4.78 25.12
CA LYS A 112 -12.29 -4.38 25.94
C LYS A 112 -11.22 -5.48 25.92
N LEU A 113 -10.00 -5.13 25.52
CA LEU A 113 -8.88 -6.07 25.54
C LEU A 113 -8.40 -6.31 26.98
N SER A 114 -8.09 -7.57 27.29
CA SER A 114 -7.37 -7.97 28.50
C SER A 114 -5.86 -7.81 28.30
N SER A 115 -5.10 -7.58 29.36
CA SER A 115 -3.64 -7.56 29.28
C SER A 115 -3.12 -8.89 28.74
N GLY A 116 -2.23 -8.85 27.75
CA GLY A 116 -1.78 -10.05 27.06
C GLY A 116 -1.21 -9.80 25.67
N VAL A 117 -1.00 -10.88 24.92
CA VAL A 117 -0.45 -10.84 23.56
C VAL A 117 -1.56 -11.04 22.54
N TYR A 118 -1.49 -10.26 21.47
CA TYR A 118 -2.42 -10.27 20.35
C TYR A 118 -1.65 -10.29 19.03
N LEU A 119 -2.32 -10.72 17.97
CA LEU A 119 -1.77 -10.78 16.62
C LEU A 119 -2.65 -9.97 15.68
N LEU A 120 -2.02 -9.04 14.95
CA LEU A 120 -2.62 -8.36 13.82
C LEU A 120 -2.06 -8.97 12.54
N ARG A 121 -2.93 -9.62 11.75
CA ARG A 121 -2.63 -10.05 10.39
C ARG A 121 -3.05 -8.95 9.43
N VAL A 122 -2.08 -8.52 8.62
CA VAL A 122 -2.24 -7.49 7.59
C VAL A 122 -1.99 -8.15 6.25
N GLU A 123 -2.94 -8.04 5.35
CA GLU A 123 -2.81 -8.49 3.98
C GLU A 123 -3.07 -7.33 3.02
N GLU A 124 -2.04 -6.93 2.28
CA GLU A 124 -2.10 -5.89 1.25
C GLU A 124 -1.19 -6.26 0.08
N ARG A 125 -1.58 -5.94 -1.15
CA ARG A 125 -0.78 -6.20 -2.37
C ARG A 125 -0.31 -7.67 -2.50
N GLY A 126 -1.12 -8.62 -2.01
CA GLY A 126 -0.80 -10.05 -2.02
C GLY A 126 0.30 -10.48 -1.03
N GLN A 127 0.75 -9.57 -0.16
CA GLN A 127 1.71 -9.84 0.91
C GLN A 127 0.97 -9.95 2.24
N VAL A 128 1.40 -10.89 3.08
CA VAL A 128 0.85 -11.08 4.43
C VAL A 128 1.93 -10.74 5.46
N ARG A 129 1.61 -9.86 6.39
CA ARG A 129 2.46 -9.50 7.53
C ARG A 129 1.73 -9.78 8.84
N LEU A 130 2.48 -10.26 9.83
CA LEU A 130 1.98 -10.51 11.17
C LEU A 130 2.68 -9.58 12.14
N HIS A 131 1.90 -8.81 12.89
CA HIS A 131 2.40 -7.97 13.97
C HIS A 131 2.00 -8.58 15.31
N ARG A 132 2.98 -8.72 16.22
CA ARG A 132 2.73 -9.09 17.61
C ARG A 132 2.50 -7.82 18.44
N LEU A 133 1.33 -7.72 19.06
CA LEU A 133 0.94 -6.59 19.89
C LEU A 133 0.87 -7.03 21.35
N VAL A 134 1.30 -6.17 22.26
CA VAL A 134 1.17 -6.36 23.72
C VAL A 134 0.14 -5.37 24.22
N VAL A 135 -0.84 -5.84 25.00
CA VAL A 135 -1.83 -5.00 25.69
C VAL A 135 -1.51 -5.00 27.18
N GLN A 136 -1.58 -3.83 27.81
CA GLN A 136 -1.35 -3.64 29.25
C GLN A 136 -2.64 -3.23 29.96
#